data_AF-A0A5E8UXV5-F1
#
_entry.id   AF-A0A5E8UXV5-F1
#
_cell.length_a   1.000
_cell.length_b   1.000
_cell.length_c   1.000
_cell.angle_alpha   90.00
_cell.angle_beta   90.00
_cell.angle_gamma   90.00
#
_symmetry.space_group_name_H-M   'P 1'
#
loop_
_entity.id
_entity.type
_entity.pdbx_description
1 polymer ?
#
loop_
_entity_poly.entity_id
_entity_poly.type
_entity_poly.pdbx_seq_one_letter_code
_entity_poly.pdbx_strand_id
1 'polypeptide(L)' 'MEGISYFASPDDSDGGQALYRFYNTSNGTHFYTVSEAERDAIIQTLGHYSYEGVAYFVEFA' A
#
# COMPACT_ATOMS: atom_id res chain seq x y z
N MET A 1 -17.44 1.79 22.07
CA MET A 1 -16.26 0.94 21.77
C MET A 1 -16.36 0.63 20.30
N GLU A 2 -15.89 1.54 19.44
CA GLU A 2 -16.07 1.39 18.00
C GLU A 2 -14.70 1.47 17.35
N GLY A 3 -14.42 0.43 16.56
CA GLY A 3 -13.10 0.13 16.05
C GLY A 3 -12.57 1.20 15.11
N ILE A 4 -11.25 1.36 15.16
CA ILE A 4 -10.44 2.01 14.14
C ILE A 4 -10.97 1.70 12.74
N SER A 5 -11.61 2.69 12.12
CA SER A 5 -12.00 2.66 10.71
C SER A 5 -10.90 3.36 9.94
N TYR A 6 -10.14 2.63 9.14
CA TYR A 6 -9.18 3.22 8.21
C TYR A 6 -9.98 3.85 7.07
N PHE A 7 -10.03 5.18 7.01
CA PHE A 7 -10.58 5.89 5.87
C PHE A 7 -9.54 5.82 4.74
N ALA A 8 -9.92 5.16 3.65
CA ALA A 8 -9.13 5.06 2.44
C ALA A 8 -9.56 6.20 1.51
N SER A 9 -8.84 7.31 1.54
CA SER A 9 -9.10 8.45 0.65
C SER A 9 -8.31 8.29 -0.64
N PRO A 10 -8.88 8.64 -1.82
CA PRO A 10 -8.16 8.62 -3.09
C PRO A 10 -7.24 9.85 -3.28
N ASP A 11 -7.18 10.75 -2.30
CA ASP A 11 -6.49 12.03 -2.39
C ASP A 11 -5.57 12.24 -1.17
N ASP A 12 -4.43 12.90 -1.40
CA ASP A 12 -3.38 13.22 -0.42
C ASP A 12 -3.79 14.36 0.54
N SER A 13 -4.96 14.96 0.33
CA SER A 13 -5.41 16.22 0.96
C SER A 13 -5.53 16.23 2.49
N ASP A 14 -5.48 15.09 3.18
CA ASP A 14 -5.57 15.03 4.65
C ASP A 14 -4.27 14.58 5.35
N GLY A 15 -3.14 14.47 4.63
CA GLY A 15 -1.90 13.97 5.23
C GLY A 15 -1.94 12.47 5.54
N GLY A 16 -2.81 11.73 4.86
CA GLY A 16 -2.84 10.28 4.88
C GLY A 16 -1.54 9.69 4.34
N GLN A 17 -1.07 8.59 4.93
CA GLN A 17 0.09 7.86 4.43
C GLN A 17 -0.29 7.04 3.20
N ALA A 18 0.52 7.11 2.15
CA ALA A 18 0.29 6.35 0.93
C ALA A 18 0.40 4.84 1.19
N LEU A 19 -0.66 4.10 0.88
CA LEU A 19 -0.70 2.64 0.89
C LEU A 19 -0.39 2.12 -0.50
N TYR A 20 0.81 1.57 -0.66
CA TYR A 20 1.33 0.99 -1.89
C TYR A 20 0.74 -0.40 -2.12
N ARG A 21 0.30 -0.69 -3.36
CA ARG A 21 -0.21 -2.00 -3.76
C ARG A 21 0.73 -2.70 -4.73
N PHE A 22 0.87 -4.00 -4.52
CA PHE A 22 1.65 -4.89 -5.34
C PHE A 22 0.84 -6.11 -5.72
N TYR A 23 0.92 -6.51 -6.99
CA TYR A 23 0.36 -7.75 -7.48
C TYR A 23 1.41 -8.86 -7.49
N ASN A 24 1.17 -9.94 -6.77
CA ASN A 24 2.01 -11.13 -6.80
C ASN A 24 1.63 -12.01 -8.00
N THR A 25 2.47 -12.03 -9.01
CA THR A 25 2.26 -12.80 -10.25
C THR A 25 2.36 -14.31 -10.04
N SER A 26 2.94 -14.78 -8.93
CA SER A 26 3.10 -16.21 -8.65
C SER A 26 1.85 -16.87 -8.08
N ASN A 27 1.05 -16.15 -7.32
CA ASN A 27 -0.15 -16.69 -6.66
C ASN A 27 -1.42 -15.83 -6.86
N GLY A 28 -1.32 -14.71 -7.57
CA GLY A 28 -2.43 -13.83 -7.91
C GLY A 28 -2.95 -12.99 -6.75
N THR A 29 -2.20 -12.87 -5.63
CA THR A 29 -2.62 -12.09 -4.47
C THR A 29 -2.12 -10.65 -4.54
N HIS A 30 -2.73 -9.78 -3.73
CA HIS A 30 -2.26 -8.41 -3.54
C HIS A 30 -1.55 -8.29 -2.20
N PHE A 31 -0.45 -7.55 -2.21
CA PHE A 31 0.28 -7.14 -1.03
C PHE A 31 0.22 -5.62 -0.89
N TYR A 32 0.13 -5.14 0.35
CA TYR A 32 -0.01 -3.72 0.66
C TYR A 32 1.00 -3.30 1.73
N THR A 33 1.66 -2.17 1.54
CA THR A 33 2.56 -1.58 2.55
C THR A 33 2.48 -0.07 2.52
N VAL A 34 2.63 0.58 3.67
CA VAL A 34 2.82 2.04 3.78
C VAL A 34 4.30 2.43 3.80
N SER A 35 5.20 1.44 3.93
CA SER A 35 6.63 1.69 4.06
C SER A 35 7.27 1.89 2.69
N GLU A 36 7.84 3.07 2.47
CA GLU A 36 8.59 3.37 1.24
C GLU A 36 9.85 2.52 1.08
N ALA A 37 10.53 2.22 2.18
CA ALA A 37 11.71 1.36 2.17
C ALA A 37 11.34 -0.08 1.78
N GLU A 38 10.19 -0.58 2.26
CA GLU A 38 9.70 -1.90 1.88
C GLU A 38 9.22 -1.92 0.42
N ARG A 39 8.54 -0.86 -0.03
CA ARG A 39 8.16 -0.65 -1.44
C ARG A 39 9.40 -0.79 -2.34
N ASP A 40 10.45 -0.04 -2.04
CA ASP A 40 11.66 -0.02 -2.85
C ASP A 40 12.41 -1.36 -2.79
N ALA A 41 12.46 -1.99 -1.61
CA ALA A 41 13.04 -3.32 -1.46
C ALA A 41 12.29 -4.37 -2.30
N ILE A 42 10.95 -4.37 -2.30
CA ILE A 42 10.14 -5.30 -3.10
C ILE A 42 10.39 -5.06 -4.60
N ILE A 43 10.37 -3.82 -5.06
CA ILE A 43 10.63 -3.46 -6.47
C ILE A 43 12.01 -3.96 -6.92
N GLN A 44 13.03 -3.83 -6.05
CA GLN A 44 14.42 -4.17 -6.41
C GLN A 44 14.74 -5.67 -6.26
N THR A 45 14.10 -6.37 -5.32
CA THR A 45 14.50 -7.73 -4.94
C THR A 45 13.51 -8.80 -5.35
N LEU A 46 12.21 -8.48 -5.43
CA LEU A 46 11.16 -9.46 -5.68
C LEU A 46 10.54 -9.27 -7.06
N GLY A 47 11.19 -9.80 -8.10
CA GLY A 47 10.72 -9.70 -9.48
C GLY A 47 9.36 -10.38 -9.78
N HIS A 48 8.80 -11.14 -8.84
CA HIS A 48 7.46 -11.72 -8.95
C HIS A 48 6.34 -10.78 -8.45
N TYR A 49 6.70 -9.66 -7.81
CA TYR A 49 5.76 -8.60 -7.48
C TYR A 49 5.79 -7.51 -8.54
N SER A 50 4.61 -7.13 -9.01
CA SER A 50 4.42 -5.99 -9.89
C SER A 50 3.89 -4.81 -9.08
N TYR A 51 4.61 -3.69 -9.08
CA TYR A 51 4.18 -2.49 -8.38
C TYR A 51 3.03 -1.83 -9.16
N GLU A 52 1.88 -1.67 -8.50
CA GLU A 52 0.67 -1.09 -9.11
C GLU A 52 0.46 0.39 -8.74
N GLY A 53 1.29 0.95 -7.87
CA GLY A 53 1.17 2.34 -7.41
C GLY A 53 0.55 2.46 -6.02
N VAL A 54 0.07 3.67 -5.72
CA VAL A 54 -0.69 3.97 -4.50
C VAL A 54 -2.13 3.48 -4.71
N ALA A 55 -2.60 2.58 -3.86
CA ALA A 55 -3.99 2.12 -3.90
C ALA A 55 -4.92 3.06 -3.12
N TYR A 56 -4.48 3.52 -1.95
CA TYR A 56 -5.25 4.37 -1.05
C TYR A 56 -4.32 5.24 -0.20
N PHE A 57 -4.81 6.36 0.32
CA PHE A 57 -4.17 7.07 1.43
C PHE A 57 -4.87 6.68 2.73
N VAL A 58 -4.10 6.32 3.75
CA VAL A 58 -4.61 5.88 5.06
C VAL A 58 -4.20 6.87 6.15
N GLU A 59 -5.16 7.33 6.94
CA GLU A 59 -4.88 8.09 8.16
C GLU A 59 -4.58 7.16 9.34
N PHE A 60 -3.64 7.57 10.19
CA PHE A 60 -3.46 6.97 11.51
C PHE A 60 -4.38 7.73 12.48
N ALA A 61 -5.54 7.14 12.79
CA ALA A 61 -6.41 7.62 13.86
C ALA A 61 -5.88 7.22 15.25
#